data_AF-A0A6G2V0H3-F1
#
_entry.id   AF-A0A6G2V0H3-F1
#
_cell.length_a   1.000
_cell.length_b   1.000
_cell.length_c   1.000
_cell.angle_alpha   90.00
_cell.angle_beta   90.00
_cell.angle_gamma   90.00
#
_symmetry.space_group_name_H-M   'P 1'
#
loop_
_entity.id
_entity.type
_entity.pdbx_description
1 polymer ?
#
loop_
_entity_poly.entity_id
_entity_poly.type
_entity_poly.pdbx_seq_one_letter_code
_entity_poly.pdbx_strand_id
1 'polypeptide(L)'
;MPAPVVAPNSLEWRVDPATATWWHQPPVVPAGMQEVQVRAPDGYDFARLVWQVCDPCRLGLVAKIRVTEPWQHHGYGTRMMRLALNGRRQYSWSTTPQSENGRAFFPAVAEAMNVALPGQAVLCGHMRVKEPRFSVQAQQIDPPPR
;
A
#
# COMPACT_ATOMS: atom_id res chain seq x y z
N MET A 1 34.78 17.69 -4.99
CA MET A 1 33.70 17.81 -6.00
C MET A 1 32.52 17.02 -5.46
N PRO A 2 31.34 17.62 -5.21
CA PRO A 2 30.17 16.83 -4.81
C PRO A 2 29.76 15.92 -5.98
N ALA A 3 29.42 14.67 -5.68
CA ALA A 3 28.96 13.71 -6.67
C ALA A 3 27.68 14.22 -7.36
N PRO A 4 27.48 13.94 -8.66
CA PRO A 4 26.25 14.32 -9.34
C PRO A 4 25.06 13.70 -8.61
N VAL A 5 24.13 14.56 -8.19
CA VAL A 5 22.85 14.15 -7.60
C VAL A 5 21.98 13.66 -8.74
N VAL A 6 22.10 12.37 -9.06
CA VAL A 6 21.20 11.72 -10.02
C VAL A 6 19.81 11.76 -9.40
N ALA A 7 18.84 12.36 -10.09
CA ALA A 7 17.47 12.41 -9.62
C ALA A 7 16.92 10.97 -9.50
N PRO A 8 16.23 10.60 -8.42
CA PRO A 8 15.81 9.22 -8.18
C PRO A 8 14.66 8.73 -9.08
N ASN A 9 14.21 9.58 -9.99
CA ASN A 9 13.34 9.26 -11.12
C ASN A 9 14.09 9.07 -12.47
N SER A 10 15.42 9.22 -12.48
CA SER A 10 16.28 8.97 -13.64
C SER A 10 16.56 7.48 -13.79
N LEU A 11 16.70 7.01 -15.04
CA LEU A 11 17.12 5.65 -15.39
C LEU A 11 18.50 5.30 -14.83
N GLU A 12 19.32 6.31 -14.51
CA GLU A 12 20.66 6.15 -13.95
C GLU A 12 20.66 6.00 -12.42
N TRP A 13 19.52 6.22 -11.77
CA TRP A 13 19.42 6.09 -10.33
C TRP A 13 19.45 4.64 -9.89
N ARG A 14 20.36 4.32 -8.96
CA ARG A 14 20.37 3.02 -8.28
C ARG A 14 19.39 3.09 -7.13
N VAL A 15 18.35 2.25 -7.19
CA VAL A 15 17.39 2.07 -6.09
C VAL A 15 18.15 1.71 -4.81
N ASP A 16 18.19 2.63 -3.85
CA ASP A 16 18.60 2.35 -2.48
C ASP A 16 17.37 2.28 -1.57
N PRO A 17 16.91 1.07 -1.20
CA PRO A 17 15.74 0.91 -0.36
C PRO A 17 15.88 1.45 1.07
N ALA A 18 17.10 1.74 1.53
CA ALA A 18 17.32 2.34 2.84
C ALA A 18 16.99 3.84 2.87
N THR A 19 16.95 4.50 1.72
CA THR A 19 16.68 5.94 1.59
C THR A 19 15.19 6.27 1.44
N ALA A 20 14.34 5.25 1.31
CA ALA A 20 12.92 5.42 1.11
C ALA A 20 12.19 5.83 2.41
N THR A 21 11.39 6.89 2.36
CA THR A 21 10.56 7.33 3.49
C THR A 21 9.14 6.79 3.36
N TRP A 22 8.57 6.34 4.47
CA TRP A 22 7.24 5.74 4.52
C TRP A 22 6.27 6.69 5.20
N TRP A 23 5.11 6.90 4.60
CA TRP A 23 4.10 7.84 5.06
C TRP A 23 2.77 7.15 5.16
N HIS A 24 2.20 7.07 6.36
CA HIS A 24 0.87 6.51 6.59
C HIS A 24 -0.12 7.63 6.83
N GLN A 25 -1.26 7.55 6.14
CA GLN A 25 -2.39 8.40 6.38
C GLN A 25 -3.54 7.54 6.89
N PRO A 26 -3.95 7.70 8.17
CA PRO A 26 -5.03 6.93 8.75
C PRO A 26 -6.39 7.34 8.15
N PRO A 27 -7.43 6.52 8.33
CA PRO A 27 -8.76 6.88 7.87
C PRO A 27 -9.33 8.02 8.72
N VAL A 28 -10.06 8.95 8.08
CA VAL A 28 -10.71 10.08 8.77
C VAL A 28 -11.89 9.62 9.63
N VAL A 29 -12.57 8.56 9.19
CA VAL A 29 -13.76 8.00 9.83
C VAL A 29 -13.64 6.48 9.96
N PRO A 30 -14.36 5.84 10.91
CA PRO A 30 -14.42 4.39 10.99
C PRO A 30 -14.81 3.76 9.66
N ALA A 31 -14.14 2.67 9.30
CA ALA A 31 -14.28 2.04 7.99
C ALA A 31 -14.00 2.95 6.79
N GLY A 32 -13.29 4.08 6.96
CA GLY A 32 -12.82 4.95 5.89
C GLY A 32 -11.58 4.42 5.16
N MET A 33 -11.27 5.04 4.02
CA MET A 33 -10.05 4.76 3.26
C MET A 33 -8.83 5.26 4.01
N GLN A 34 -7.76 4.50 3.93
CA GLN A 34 -6.45 4.85 4.48
C GLN A 34 -5.38 4.46 3.46
N GLU A 35 -4.20 5.04 3.59
CA GLU A 35 -3.13 4.77 2.63
C GLU A 35 -1.74 4.85 3.22
N VAL A 36 -0.82 4.15 2.57
CA VAL A 36 0.61 4.26 2.80
C VAL A 36 1.27 4.62 1.49
N GLN A 37 2.18 5.58 1.56
CA GLN A 37 2.99 6.06 0.45
C GLN A 37 4.45 5.82 0.79
N VAL A 38 5.24 5.47 -0.22
CA VAL A 38 6.69 5.38 -0.11
C VAL A 38 7.29 6.37 -1.08
N ARG A 39 8.13 7.25 -0.54
CA ARG A 39 8.72 8.36 -1.29
C ARG A 39 10.24 8.21 -1.37
N ALA A 40 10.79 8.52 -2.52
CA ALA A 40 12.22 8.66 -2.72
C ALA A 40 12.74 9.94 -2.02
N PRO A 41 14.06 10.11 -1.84
CA PRO A 41 14.63 11.28 -1.16
C PRO A 41 14.27 12.64 -1.78
N ASP A 42 13.96 12.68 -3.07
CA ASP A 42 13.48 13.88 -3.79
C ASP A 42 11.98 14.15 -3.60
N GLY A 43 11.28 13.31 -2.84
CA GLY A 43 9.84 13.39 -2.62
C GLY A 43 8.97 12.63 -3.63
N TYR A 44 9.55 11.94 -4.62
CA TYR A 44 8.80 11.19 -5.61
C TYR A 44 8.07 9.98 -4.99
N ASP A 45 6.73 9.98 -5.06
CA ASP A 45 5.86 8.86 -4.64
C ASP A 45 5.96 7.72 -5.67
N PHE A 46 6.85 6.76 -5.41
CA PHE A 46 7.07 5.61 -6.29
C PHE A 46 6.21 4.40 -5.88
N ALA A 47 5.74 4.32 -4.64
CA ALA A 47 4.84 3.24 -4.20
C ALA A 47 3.69 3.78 -3.37
N ARG A 48 2.51 3.21 -3.58
CA ARG A 48 1.29 3.56 -2.84
C ARG A 48 0.36 2.38 -2.70
N LEU A 49 -0.19 2.20 -1.51
CA LEU A 49 -1.27 1.27 -1.20
C LEU A 49 -2.43 2.06 -0.57
N VAL A 50 -3.64 1.85 -1.09
CA VAL A 50 -4.90 2.38 -0.56
C VAL A 50 -5.77 1.20 -0.17
N TRP A 51 -6.25 1.20 1.07
CA TRP A 51 -7.10 0.13 1.58
C TRP A 51 -8.14 0.67 2.57
N GLN A 52 -9.07 -0.20 2.93
CA GLN A 52 -10.16 0.10 3.84
C GLN A 52 -10.40 -1.12 4.73
N VAL A 53 -10.73 -0.90 5.99
CA VAL A 53 -11.03 -1.96 6.96
C VAL A 53 -12.26 -1.59 7.75
N CYS A 54 -13.23 -2.50 7.85
CA CYS A 54 -14.35 -2.38 8.77
C CYS A 54 -14.17 -3.37 9.90
N ASP A 55 -13.71 -2.92 11.07
CA ASP A 55 -13.52 -3.78 12.24
C ASP A 55 -14.83 -4.45 12.71
N PRO A 56 -15.99 -3.77 12.77
CA PRO A 56 -17.26 -4.40 13.15
C PRO A 56 -17.67 -5.58 12.25
N CYS A 57 -17.46 -5.45 10.93
CA CYS A 57 -17.81 -6.49 9.96
C CYS A 57 -16.68 -7.46 9.66
N ARG A 58 -15.46 -7.23 10.20
CA ARG A 58 -14.23 -7.96 9.88
C ARG A 58 -13.96 -8.08 8.38
N LEU A 59 -14.15 -6.98 7.66
CA LEU A 59 -13.89 -6.90 6.21
C LEU A 59 -12.67 -6.04 5.93
N GLY A 60 -11.85 -6.46 4.97
CA GLY A 60 -10.75 -5.70 4.43
C GLY A 60 -10.85 -5.57 2.91
N LEU A 61 -10.55 -4.40 2.37
CA LEU A 61 -10.51 -4.15 0.93
C LEU A 61 -9.21 -3.46 0.55
N VAL A 62 -8.45 -4.06 -0.36
CA VAL A 62 -7.36 -3.38 -1.07
C VAL A 62 -7.92 -2.73 -2.33
N ALA A 63 -7.95 -1.39 -2.34
CA ALA A 63 -8.54 -0.61 -3.43
C ALA A 63 -7.53 -0.23 -4.50
N LYS A 64 -6.25 -0.07 -4.12
CA LYS A 64 -5.18 0.24 -5.06
C LYS A 64 -3.85 -0.17 -4.48
N ILE A 65 -3.01 -0.80 -5.29
CA ILE A 65 -1.58 -0.96 -5.00
C ILE A 65 -0.79 -0.62 -6.25
N ARG A 66 0.31 0.13 -6.09
CA ARG A 66 1.29 0.36 -7.16
C ARG A 66 2.69 0.45 -6.60
N VAL A 67 3.64 0.02 -7.42
CA VAL A 67 5.07 0.31 -7.29
C VAL A 67 5.54 0.62 -8.70
N THR A 68 6.11 1.80 -8.92
CA THR A 68 6.61 2.20 -10.24
C THR A 68 7.95 1.53 -10.50
N GLU A 69 8.26 1.24 -11.76
CA GLU A 69 9.64 0.94 -12.14
C GLU A 69 10.51 2.19 -11.90
N PRO A 70 11.81 2.06 -11.55
CA PRO A 70 12.57 0.81 -11.34
C PRO A 70 12.41 0.16 -9.94
N TRP A 71 11.50 0.67 -9.10
CA TRP A 71 11.36 0.26 -7.69
C TRP A 71 10.63 -1.08 -7.48
N GLN A 72 10.15 -1.72 -8.55
CA GLN A 72 9.51 -3.04 -8.49
C GLN A 72 10.50 -4.15 -8.08
N HIS A 73 9.98 -5.29 -7.63
CA HIS A 73 10.78 -6.45 -7.18
C HIS A 73 11.70 -6.23 -5.95
N HIS A 74 11.69 -5.04 -5.33
CA HIS A 74 12.41 -4.76 -4.07
C HIS A 74 11.57 -5.02 -2.80
N GLY A 75 10.44 -5.70 -2.91
CA GLY A 75 9.61 -6.11 -1.76
C GLY A 75 8.65 -5.04 -1.20
N TYR A 76 8.58 -3.84 -1.80
CA TYR A 76 7.69 -2.77 -1.32
C TYR A 76 6.22 -3.18 -1.28
N GLY A 77 5.72 -3.85 -2.34
CA GLY A 77 4.34 -4.33 -2.39
C GLY A 77 4.00 -5.25 -1.21
N THR A 78 4.86 -6.24 -0.96
CA THR A 78 4.72 -7.18 0.16
C THR A 78 4.74 -6.46 1.51
N ARG A 79 5.66 -5.51 1.71
CA ARG A 79 5.77 -4.73 2.96
C ARG A 79 4.53 -3.88 3.22
N MET A 80 4.01 -3.22 2.19
CA MET A 80 2.74 -2.47 2.29
C MET A 80 1.57 -3.39 2.64
N MET A 81 1.49 -4.57 2.01
CA MET A 81 0.44 -5.55 2.31
C MET A 81 0.52 -6.07 3.76
N ARG A 82 1.73 -6.36 4.28
CA ARG A 82 1.90 -6.74 5.69
C ARG A 82 1.40 -5.66 6.64
N LEU A 83 1.67 -4.39 6.34
CA LEU A 83 1.17 -3.27 7.13
C LEU A 83 -0.37 -3.24 7.14
N ALA A 84 -1.01 -3.40 5.98
CA ALA A 84 -2.48 -3.40 5.90
C ALA A 84 -3.13 -4.57 6.65
N LEU A 85 -2.51 -5.75 6.58
CA LEU A 85 -2.99 -6.98 7.21
C LEU A 85 -2.65 -7.10 8.71
N ASN A 86 -1.81 -6.21 9.25
CA ASN A 86 -1.31 -6.34 10.61
C ASN A 86 -2.46 -6.40 11.63
N GLY A 87 -2.49 -7.46 12.46
CA GLY A 87 -3.57 -7.73 13.43
C GLY A 87 -4.93 -8.14 12.82
N ARG A 88 -5.03 -8.30 11.50
CA ARG A 88 -6.30 -8.46 10.76
C ARG A 88 -6.28 -9.61 9.75
N ARG A 89 -5.40 -10.59 9.92
CA ARG A 89 -5.30 -11.75 8.99
C ARG A 89 -6.58 -12.60 8.98
N GLN A 90 -7.33 -12.59 10.07
CA GLN A 90 -8.62 -13.27 10.24
C GLN A 90 -9.80 -12.55 9.59
N TYR A 91 -9.58 -11.42 8.93
CA TYR A 91 -10.64 -10.67 8.25
C TYR A 91 -10.88 -11.27 6.87
N SER A 92 -12.09 -11.12 6.35
CA SER A 92 -12.38 -11.46 4.96
C SER A 92 -11.85 -10.34 4.08
N TRP A 93 -10.68 -10.57 3.47
CA TRP A 93 -10.06 -9.61 2.57
C TRP A 93 -10.53 -9.80 1.13
N SER A 94 -10.55 -8.71 0.38
CA SER A 94 -10.80 -8.68 -1.05
C SER A 94 -9.98 -7.58 -1.71
N THR A 95 -9.89 -7.61 -3.03
CA THR A 95 -9.32 -6.51 -3.82
C THR A 95 -10.37 -6.01 -4.81
N THR A 96 -10.23 -4.77 -5.25
CA THR A 96 -10.85 -4.34 -6.52
C THR A 96 -10.34 -5.18 -7.68
N PRO A 97 -10.97 -5.10 -8.88
CA PRO A 97 -10.45 -5.76 -10.07
C PRO A 97 -8.95 -5.53 -10.24
N GLN A 98 -8.22 -6.62 -10.42
CA GLN A 98 -6.76 -6.63 -10.41
C GLN A 98 -6.24 -6.29 -11.82
N SER A 99 -5.21 -5.45 -11.88
CA SER A 99 -4.44 -5.27 -13.12
C SER A 99 -3.72 -6.55 -13.49
N GLU A 100 -3.17 -6.62 -14.71
CA GLU A 100 -2.35 -7.76 -15.15
C GLU A 100 -1.22 -8.09 -14.16
N ASN A 101 -0.41 -7.08 -13.79
CA ASN A 101 0.62 -7.22 -12.75
C ASN A 101 0.01 -7.66 -11.40
N GLY A 102 -1.18 -7.17 -11.06
CA GLY A 102 -1.90 -7.57 -9.86
C GLY A 102 -2.25 -9.06 -9.84
N ARG A 103 -2.62 -9.66 -10.99
CA ARG A 103 -2.98 -11.07 -11.09
C ARG A 103 -1.81 -12.02 -10.84
N ALA A 104 -0.57 -11.59 -11.06
CA ALA A 104 0.62 -12.33 -10.65
C ALA A 104 1.00 -12.04 -9.19
N PHE A 105 0.85 -10.79 -8.75
CA PHE A 105 1.25 -10.33 -7.43
C PHE A 105 0.37 -10.87 -6.29
N PHE A 106 -0.96 -10.75 -6.40
CA PHE A 106 -1.87 -11.07 -5.30
C PHE A 106 -1.89 -12.55 -4.91
N PRO A 107 -1.80 -13.53 -5.83
CA PRO A 107 -1.65 -14.93 -5.46
C PRO A 107 -0.38 -15.20 -4.63
N ALA A 108 0.76 -14.65 -5.02
CA ALA A 108 2.01 -14.81 -4.27
C ALA A 108 1.93 -14.19 -2.87
N VAL A 109 1.28 -13.02 -2.74
CA VAL A 109 1.02 -12.39 -1.44
C VAL A 109 0.05 -13.20 -0.59
N ALA A 110 -1.03 -13.70 -1.19
CA ALA A 110 -2.04 -14.51 -0.53
C ALA A 110 -1.42 -15.77 0.08
N GLU A 111 -0.56 -16.45 -0.67
CA GLU A 111 0.22 -17.60 -0.21
C GLU A 111 1.17 -17.21 0.93
N ALA A 112 2.02 -16.21 0.72
CA ALA A 112 3.02 -15.80 1.70
C ALA A 112 2.42 -15.31 3.03
N MET A 113 1.20 -14.77 3.01
CA MET A 113 0.54 -14.20 4.18
C MET A 113 -0.60 -15.08 4.72
N ASN A 114 -0.86 -16.22 4.07
CA ASN A 114 -1.96 -17.13 4.34
C ASN A 114 -3.32 -16.41 4.47
N VAL A 115 -3.65 -15.60 3.46
CA VAL A 115 -4.89 -14.80 3.40
C VAL A 115 -5.48 -14.85 2.00
N ALA A 116 -6.79 -15.01 1.88
CA ALA A 116 -7.45 -14.95 0.57
C ALA A 116 -7.58 -13.49 0.09
N LEU A 117 -7.20 -13.23 -1.16
CA LEU A 117 -7.28 -11.90 -1.80
C LEU A 117 -8.01 -11.98 -3.15
N PRO A 118 -9.30 -12.37 -3.18
CA PRO A 118 -10.08 -12.44 -4.40
C PRO A 118 -10.23 -11.05 -5.05
N GLY A 119 -10.21 -11.01 -6.39
CA GLY A 119 -10.37 -9.80 -7.21
C GLY A 119 -11.79 -9.21 -7.26
N GLN A 120 -12.68 -9.65 -6.37
CA GLN A 120 -14.07 -9.21 -6.29
C GLN A 120 -14.26 -8.42 -5.00
N ALA A 121 -14.41 -7.11 -5.14
CA ALA A 121 -14.54 -6.21 -3.99
C ALA A 121 -15.78 -6.53 -3.15
N VAL A 122 -15.58 -6.78 -1.86
CA VAL A 122 -16.64 -6.96 -0.87
C VAL A 122 -16.66 -5.75 0.06
N LEU A 123 -17.80 -5.07 0.12
CA LEU A 123 -18.01 -3.83 0.89
C LEU A 123 -19.28 -3.94 1.72
N CYS A 124 -19.23 -3.57 3.00
CA CYS A 124 -20.43 -3.37 3.82
C CYS A 124 -20.94 -1.93 3.74
N GLY A 125 -22.10 -1.65 4.35
CA GLY A 125 -22.68 -0.30 4.42
C GLY A 125 -21.74 0.74 5.05
N HIS A 126 -21.00 0.35 6.09
CA HIS A 126 -20.04 1.25 6.78
C HIS A 126 -18.87 1.69 5.87
N MET A 127 -18.49 0.88 4.89
CA MET A 127 -17.40 1.19 3.96
C MET A 127 -17.84 2.14 2.83
N ARG A 128 -19.15 2.37 2.65
CA ARG A 128 -19.70 3.20 1.56
C ARG A 128 -19.92 4.66 1.94
N VAL A 129 -19.39 5.10 3.09
CA VAL A 129 -19.53 6.48 3.58
C VAL A 129 -18.93 7.47 2.57
N LYS A 130 -19.66 8.54 2.25
CA LYS A 130 -19.37 9.50 1.16
C LYS A 130 -18.44 10.67 1.54
N GLU A 131 -17.78 10.59 2.69
CA GLU A 131 -16.94 11.67 3.21
C GLU A 131 -15.62 11.82 2.43
N PRO A 132 -14.95 12.99 2.50
CA PRO A 132 -13.71 13.22 1.76
C PRO A 132 -12.71 12.12 2.07
N ARG A 133 -12.17 11.51 1.00
CA ARG A 133 -11.33 10.31 1.09
C ARG A 133 -10.12 10.50 2.00
N PHE A 134 -9.62 11.72 2.14
CA PHE A 134 -8.37 12.06 2.82
C PHE A 134 -8.44 13.49 3.39
N SER A 135 -8.31 13.65 4.71
CA SER A 135 -8.29 14.97 5.39
C SER A 135 -7.35 15.03 6.59
N VAL A 136 -6.81 13.89 7.03
CA VAL A 136 -5.82 13.80 8.10
C VAL A 136 -4.43 13.90 7.47
N GLN A 137 -3.51 14.63 8.11
CA GLN A 137 -2.12 14.72 7.64
C GLN A 137 -1.47 13.34 7.64
N ALA A 138 -0.78 13.01 6.54
CA ALA A 138 0.07 11.83 6.48
C ALA A 138 1.22 11.97 7.48
N GLN A 139 1.48 10.91 8.24
CA GLN A 139 2.55 10.84 9.22
C GLN A 139 3.67 9.96 8.68
N GLN A 140 4.92 10.38 8.88
CA GLN A 140 6.05 9.52 8.59
C GLN A 140 6.07 8.37 9.60
N ILE A 141 6.21 7.14 9.11
CA ILE A 141 6.29 5.92 9.90
C ILE A 141 7.61 5.22 9.66
N ASP A 142 7.99 4.35 10.61
CA ASP A 142 9.11 3.46 10.38
C ASP A 142 8.84 2.50 9.21
N PRO A 143 9.88 2.16 8.44
CA PRO A 143 9.78 1.18 7.38
C PRO A 143 9.24 -0.16 7.92
N PRO A 144 8.15 -0.73 7.36
CA PRO A 144 7.65 -2.03 7.78
C PRO A 144 8.72 -3.11 7.58
N PRO A 145 8.78 -4.16 8.42
CA PRO A 145 9.80 -5.21 8.30
C PRO A 145 9.73 -5.91 6.94
N ARG A 146 10.90 -6.31 6.42
CA ARG A 146 11.06 -7.04 5.14
C ARG A 146 10.54 -8.47 5.23
#